data_AF-A0A1H1WTW4-F1
#
_entry.id   AF-A0A1H1WTW4-F1
#
_cell.length_a   1.000
_cell.length_b   1.000
_cell.length_c   1.000
_cell.angle_alpha   90.00
_cell.angle_beta   90.00
_cell.angle_gamma   90.00
#
_symmetry.space_group_name_H-M   'P 1'
#
loop_
_entity.id
_entity.type
_entity.pdbx_description
1 polymer ?
#
loop_
_entity_poly.entity_id
_entity_poly.type
_entity_poly.pdbx_seq_one_letter_code
_entity_poly.pdbx_strand_id
1 'polypeptide(L)'
;MDVYIWLPKCDAGELSRFIESYVDRERPGDDRLATFIRAYIEGAASDDDRAALAELGRGDTPDDGFSLYLEARVHYAAIITITREGSAVLGLSIDDPDDSPETPALARALIGRLRADFRSPAGRAGFELAPAHSREEWENDGLVQIREGELPRETL
;
A
#
# COMPACT_ATOMS: atom_id res chain seq x y z
N MET A 1 8.40 -4.05 11.05
CA MET A 1 6.97 -3.71 11.25
C MET A 1 6.42 -3.03 10.00
N ASP A 2 5.21 -3.39 9.55
CA ASP A 2 4.59 -2.82 8.36
C ASP A 2 3.60 -1.73 8.71
N VAL A 3 3.64 -0.64 7.95
CA VAL A 3 2.78 0.54 8.11
C VAL A 3 2.00 0.77 6.84
N TYR A 4 0.68 0.96 6.96
CA TYR A 4 -0.21 1.19 5.83
C TYR A 4 -1.14 2.39 6.05
N ILE A 5 -1.49 3.07 4.96
CA ILE A 5 -2.58 4.05 4.90
C ILE A 5 -3.60 3.66 3.84
N TRP A 6 -4.86 4.00 4.07
CA TRP A 6 -5.96 3.72 3.14
C TRP A 6 -6.34 4.97 2.35
N LEU A 7 -6.49 4.86 1.04
CA LEU A 7 -6.95 5.94 0.16
C LEU A 7 -8.27 5.50 -0.50
N PRO A 8 -9.44 6.02 -0.05
CA PRO A 8 -10.74 5.59 -0.58
C PRO A 8 -10.92 5.92 -2.06
N LYS A 9 -10.27 6.98 -2.51
CA LYS A 9 -10.10 7.34 -3.92
C LYS A 9 -8.64 7.72 -4.05
N CYS A 10 -7.92 7.01 -4.89
CA CYS A 10 -6.53 7.29 -5.17
C CYS A 10 -6.42 7.72 -6.63
N ASP A 11 -5.84 8.90 -6.87
CA ASP A 11 -5.59 9.36 -8.23
C ASP A 11 -4.16 9.04 -8.70
N ALA A 12 -3.95 9.17 -10.01
CA ALA A 12 -2.65 8.97 -10.64
C ALA A 12 -1.53 9.85 -10.04
N GLY A 13 -1.88 11.06 -9.60
CA GLY A 13 -0.93 11.99 -8.98
C GLY A 13 -0.48 11.53 -7.61
N GLU A 14 -1.38 10.98 -6.80
CA GLU A 14 -1.06 10.39 -5.50
C GLU A 14 -0.16 9.15 -5.64
N LEU A 15 -0.50 8.24 -6.57
CA LEU A 15 0.34 7.08 -6.88
C LEU A 15 1.73 7.50 -7.38
N SER A 16 1.79 8.45 -8.32
CA SER A 16 3.05 8.98 -8.83
C SER A 16 3.90 9.56 -7.71
N ARG A 17 3.30 10.38 -6.84
CA ARG A 17 4.02 11.01 -5.73
C ARG A 17 4.55 9.98 -4.74
N PHE A 18 3.80 8.92 -4.45
CA PHE A 18 4.26 7.84 -3.58
C PHE A 18 5.49 7.13 -4.17
N ILE A 19 5.43 6.76 -5.46
CA ILE A 19 6.54 6.12 -6.17
C ILE A 19 7.77 7.03 -6.18
N GLU A 20 7.60 8.31 -6.51
CA GLU A 20 8.70 9.28 -6.55
C GLU A 20 9.36 9.50 -5.19
N SER A 21 8.56 9.50 -4.13
CA SER A 21 9.04 9.82 -2.78
C SER A 21 9.70 8.63 -2.09
N TYR A 22 9.18 7.41 -2.33
CA TYR A 22 9.50 6.26 -1.48
C TYR A 22 10.10 5.06 -2.21
N VAL A 23 9.90 4.89 -3.52
CA VAL A 23 10.37 3.71 -4.27
C VAL A 23 11.75 3.96 -4.90
N ASP A 24 12.67 2.99 -4.81
CA ASP A 24 13.90 2.99 -5.61
C ASP A 24 13.54 2.68 -7.07
N ARG A 25 13.52 3.74 -7.90
CA ARG A 25 13.12 3.61 -9.31
C ARG A 25 14.21 3.03 -10.20
N GLU A 26 15.46 3.04 -9.75
CA GLU A 26 16.57 2.45 -10.50
C GLU A 26 16.60 0.94 -10.27
N ARG A 27 16.19 0.49 -9.09
CA ARG A 27 16.12 -0.93 -8.70
C ARG A 27 14.86 -1.21 -7.88
N PRO A 28 13.68 -1.31 -8.52
CA PRO A 28 12.41 -1.42 -7.81
C PRO A 28 12.14 -2.78 -7.17
N GLY A 29 12.95 -3.80 -7.45
CA GLY A 29 12.76 -5.18 -6.95
C GLY A 29 11.70 -5.98 -7.72
N ASP A 30 10.64 -5.33 -8.20
CA ASP A 30 9.61 -5.92 -9.07
C ASP A 30 9.51 -5.15 -10.40
N ASP A 31 9.83 -5.85 -11.50
CA ASP A 31 9.81 -5.29 -12.86
C ASP A 31 8.40 -4.85 -13.30
N ARG A 32 7.35 -5.35 -12.64
CA ARG A 32 5.97 -4.96 -12.91
C ARG A 32 5.64 -3.54 -12.43
N LEU A 33 6.55 -2.84 -11.76
CA LEU A 33 6.39 -1.41 -11.50
C LEU A 33 6.17 -0.61 -12.80
N ALA A 34 6.89 -0.94 -13.88
CA ALA A 34 6.71 -0.25 -15.16
C ALA A 34 5.30 -0.49 -15.73
N THR A 35 4.80 -1.73 -15.60
CA THR A 35 3.44 -2.11 -15.98
C THR A 35 2.38 -1.38 -15.16
N PHE A 36 2.59 -1.26 -13.85
CA PHE A 36 1.72 -0.51 -12.96
C PHE A 36 1.63 0.96 -13.35
N ILE A 37 2.77 1.61 -13.64
CA ILE A 37 2.82 3.02 -14.06
C ILE A 37 1.98 3.22 -15.33
N ARG A 38 2.15 2.37 -16.35
CA ARG A 38 1.35 2.45 -17.58
C ARG A 38 -0.14 2.30 -17.29
N ALA A 39 -0.52 1.36 -16.43
CA ALA A 39 -1.91 1.06 -16.12
C ALA A 39 -2.61 2.15 -15.29
N TYR A 40 -2.00 2.59 -14.19
CA TYR A 40 -2.65 3.38 -13.16
C TYR A 40 -2.25 4.86 -13.15
N ILE A 41 -1.17 5.23 -13.84
CA ILE A 41 -0.70 6.62 -13.88
C ILE A 41 -0.87 7.21 -15.27
N GLU A 42 -0.45 6.47 -16.31
CA GLU A 42 -0.49 6.96 -17.69
C GLU A 42 -1.81 6.66 -18.39
N GLY A 43 -2.58 5.67 -17.90
CA GLY A 43 -3.82 5.22 -18.54
C GLY A 43 -3.58 4.53 -19.89
N ALA A 44 -2.40 3.94 -20.07
CA ALA A 44 -1.91 3.38 -21.33
C ALA A 44 -1.68 1.86 -21.29
N ALA A 45 -2.31 1.14 -20.35
CA ALA A 45 -2.14 -0.30 -20.23
C ALA A 45 -2.64 -1.08 -21.46
N SER A 46 -1.79 -1.99 -21.92
CA SER A 46 -2.17 -3.06 -22.84
C SER A 46 -2.92 -4.21 -22.14
N ASP A 47 -3.40 -5.18 -22.91
CA ASP A 47 -3.98 -6.40 -22.33
C ASP A 47 -2.93 -7.25 -21.60
N ASP A 48 -1.69 -7.30 -22.14
CA ASP A 48 -0.56 -7.97 -21.49
C ASP A 48 -0.21 -7.30 -20.15
N ASP A 49 -0.31 -5.97 -20.07
CA ASP A 49 -0.09 -5.23 -18.83
C ASP A 49 -1.13 -5.63 -17.77
N ARG A 50 -2.40 -5.75 -18.16
CA ARG A 50 -3.48 -6.16 -17.26
C ARG A 50 -3.29 -7.61 -16.81
N ALA A 51 -2.91 -8.51 -17.71
CA ALA A 51 -2.65 -9.90 -17.39
C ALA A 51 -1.50 -10.04 -16.38
N ALA A 52 -0.38 -9.32 -16.60
CA ALA A 52 0.76 -9.34 -15.70
C ALA A 52 0.44 -8.79 -14.30
N LEU A 53 -0.45 -7.80 -14.19
CA LEU A 53 -0.91 -7.30 -12.89
C LEU A 53 -1.94 -8.22 -12.23
N ALA A 54 -2.77 -8.94 -13.01
CA ALA A 54 -3.70 -9.91 -12.46
C ALA A 54 -2.98 -11.10 -11.77
N GLU A 55 -1.80 -11.48 -12.25
CA GLU A 55 -0.96 -12.52 -11.62
C GLU A 55 -0.46 -12.15 -10.21
N LEU A 56 -0.58 -10.89 -9.80
CA LEU A 56 -0.24 -10.41 -8.45
C LEU A 56 -1.38 -10.60 -7.42
N GLY A 57 -2.57 -11.01 -7.88
CA GLY A 57 -3.70 -11.30 -7.01
C GLY A 57 -3.40 -12.49 -6.07
N ARG A 58 -4.03 -12.48 -4.88
CA ARG A 58 -3.89 -13.58 -3.90
C ARG A 58 -4.86 -14.75 -4.11
N GLY A 59 -5.76 -14.67 -5.08
CA GLY A 59 -6.86 -15.63 -5.26
C GLY A 59 -7.19 -15.95 -6.72
N ASP A 60 -8.12 -16.88 -6.90
CA ASP A 60 -8.63 -17.32 -8.21
C ASP A 60 -9.67 -16.36 -8.81
N THR A 61 -10.08 -15.35 -8.05
CA THR A 61 -11.07 -14.36 -8.47
C THR A 61 -10.38 -13.15 -9.11
N PRO A 62 -10.69 -12.80 -10.38
CA PRO A 62 -10.01 -11.75 -11.14
C PRO A 62 -10.04 -10.34 -10.51
N ASP A 63 -10.88 -10.12 -9.50
CA ASP A 63 -11.16 -8.83 -8.91
C ASP A 63 -10.71 -8.71 -7.44
N ASP A 64 -9.89 -9.62 -6.92
CA ASP A 64 -9.48 -9.60 -5.50
C ASP A 64 -8.50 -8.47 -5.14
N GLY A 65 -8.17 -7.59 -6.09
CA GLY A 65 -7.08 -6.63 -5.91
C GLY A 65 -5.70 -7.30 -5.97
N PHE A 66 -4.66 -6.48 -5.89
CA PHE A 66 -3.28 -6.97 -5.96
C PHE A 66 -2.32 -6.07 -5.19
N SER A 67 -1.15 -6.62 -4.84
CA SER A 67 -0.08 -5.86 -4.18
C SER A 67 1.22 -5.95 -4.97
N LEU A 68 1.89 -4.80 -5.10
CA LEU A 68 3.28 -4.70 -5.52
C LEU A 68 4.14 -4.48 -4.29
N TYR A 69 5.16 -5.33 -4.14
CA TYR A 69 6.20 -5.20 -3.13
C TYR A 69 7.45 -4.68 -3.83
N LEU A 70 7.90 -3.51 -3.41
CA LEU A 70 8.95 -2.75 -4.08
C LEU A 70 10.07 -2.43 -3.11
N GLU A 71 11.27 -2.29 -3.65
CA GLU A 71 12.40 -1.73 -2.94
C GLU A 71 12.13 -0.27 -2.60
N ALA A 72 12.27 0.07 -1.33
CA ALA A 72 12.14 1.45 -0.87
C ALA A 72 13.50 2.15 -0.82
N ARG A 73 13.50 3.48 -1.00
CA ARG A 73 14.75 4.27 -0.98
C ARG A 73 15.42 4.32 0.40
N VAL A 74 14.61 4.40 1.44
CA VAL A 74 15.04 4.67 2.83
C VAL A 74 14.42 3.67 3.80
N HIS A 75 13.29 3.07 3.42
CA HIS A 75 12.56 2.09 4.24
C HIS A 75 12.93 0.68 3.81
N TYR A 76 12.53 -0.33 4.58
CA TYR A 76 12.83 -1.73 4.25
C TYR A 76 12.12 -2.17 2.96
N ALA A 77 10.86 -1.76 2.80
CA ALA A 77 10.07 -2.01 1.59
C ALA A 77 9.03 -0.91 1.40
N ALA A 78 8.59 -0.74 0.15
CA ALA A 78 7.42 0.04 -0.22
C ALA A 78 6.37 -0.88 -0.82
N ILE A 79 5.12 -0.71 -0.42
CA ILE A 79 4.01 -1.54 -0.86
C ILE A 79 2.93 -0.65 -1.48
N ILE A 80 2.45 -1.04 -2.65
CA ILE A 80 1.29 -0.44 -3.29
C ILE A 80 0.27 -1.53 -3.52
N THR A 81 -0.94 -1.32 -3.04
CA THR A 81 -2.04 -2.25 -3.20
C THR A 81 -3.23 -1.55 -3.82
N ILE A 82 -3.82 -2.15 -4.86
CA ILE A 82 -5.13 -1.77 -5.38
C ILE A 82 -6.12 -2.80 -4.84
N THR A 83 -7.13 -2.33 -4.13
CA THR A 83 -8.12 -3.21 -3.48
C THR A 83 -9.18 -3.65 -4.49
N ARG A 84 -9.94 -4.70 -4.14
CA ARG A 84 -11.09 -5.15 -4.93
C ARG A 84 -12.14 -4.06 -5.16
N GLU A 85 -12.27 -3.13 -4.22
CA GLU A 85 -13.20 -2.00 -4.31
C GLU A 85 -12.62 -0.80 -5.08
N GLY A 86 -11.41 -0.91 -5.64
CA GLY A 86 -10.73 0.17 -6.36
C GLY A 86 -10.14 1.26 -5.46
N SER A 87 -10.07 1.03 -4.15
CA SER A 87 -9.27 1.87 -3.24
C SER A 87 -7.79 1.55 -3.39
N ALA A 88 -6.91 2.40 -2.86
CA ALA A 88 -5.49 2.07 -2.74
C ALA A 88 -5.08 1.94 -1.27
N VAL A 89 -4.15 1.03 -1.01
CA VAL A 89 -3.43 0.93 0.26
C VAL A 89 -1.95 1.15 -0.03
N LEU A 90 -1.37 2.18 0.59
CA LEU A 90 0.05 2.52 0.45
C LEU A 90 0.76 2.16 1.74
N GLY A 91 1.92 1.51 1.63
CA GLY A 91 2.63 1.04 2.81
C GLY A 91 4.15 1.15 2.73
N LEU A 92 4.75 1.23 3.91
CA LEU A 92 6.19 1.22 4.11
C LEU A 92 6.53 0.28 5.26
N SER A 93 7.57 -0.51 5.09
CA SER A 93 8.08 -1.39 6.13
C SER A 93 9.23 -0.72 6.89
N ILE A 94 9.15 -0.74 8.20
CA ILE A 94 10.22 -0.33 9.11
C ILE A 94 11.06 -1.57 9.39
N ASP A 95 12.36 -1.48 9.11
CA ASP A 95 13.33 -2.48 9.52
C ASP A 95 13.46 -2.46 11.04
N ASP A 96 13.28 -3.61 11.68
CA ASP A 96 13.37 -3.76 13.13
C ASP A 96 13.95 -5.14 13.47
N PRO A 97 15.26 -5.35 13.27
CA PRO A 97 15.88 -6.65 13.46
C PRO A 97 16.00 -7.06 14.94
N ASP A 98 15.82 -6.14 15.88
CA ASP A 98 16.08 -6.34 17.32
C ASP A 98 14.81 -6.20 18.20
N ASP A 99 13.61 -6.18 17.61
CA ASP A 99 12.33 -5.92 18.30
C ASP A 99 12.40 -4.68 19.20
N SER A 100 12.91 -3.57 18.65
CA SER A 100 13.14 -2.34 19.39
C SER A 100 11.83 -1.82 20.02
N PRO A 101 11.85 -1.45 21.31
CA PRO A 101 10.67 -0.87 21.97
C PRO A 101 10.27 0.49 21.36
N GLU A 102 11.12 1.09 20.53
CA GLU A 102 10.85 2.35 19.83
C GLU A 102 10.03 2.15 18.53
N THR A 103 10.03 0.95 17.96
CA THR A 103 9.37 0.65 16.67
C THR A 103 7.89 1.03 16.64
N PRO A 104 7.07 0.77 17.68
CA PRO A 104 5.68 1.23 17.69
C PRO A 104 5.53 2.75 17.62
N ALA A 105 6.45 3.51 18.25
CA ALA A 105 6.42 4.98 18.20
C ALA A 105 6.82 5.50 16.82
N LEU A 106 7.83 4.89 16.19
CA LEU A 106 8.22 5.19 14.81
C LEU A 106 7.09 4.88 13.83
N ALA A 107 6.40 3.74 14.01
CA ALA A 107 5.25 3.36 13.19
C ALA A 107 4.10 4.37 13.31
N ARG A 108 3.75 4.82 14.52
CA ARG A 108 2.73 5.88 14.71
C ARG A 108 3.12 7.19 14.02
N ALA A 109 4.38 7.61 14.17
CA ALA A 109 4.89 8.81 13.53
C ALA A 109 4.84 8.68 11.99
N LEU A 110 5.17 7.50 11.46
CA LEU A 110 5.10 7.21 10.03
C LEU A 110 3.65 7.22 9.52
N ILE A 111 2.70 6.62 10.24
CA ILE A 111 1.27 6.70 9.92
C ILE A 111 0.83 8.17 9.87
N GLY A 112 1.16 8.96 10.90
CA GLY A 112 0.80 10.37 10.97
C GLY A 112 1.32 11.17 9.77
N ARG A 113 2.58 10.95 9.39
CA ARG A 113 3.20 11.58 8.22
C ARG A 113 2.52 11.17 6.92
N LEU A 114 2.39 9.87 6.66
CA LEU A 114 1.75 9.36 5.44
C LEU A 114 0.29 9.84 5.32
N ARG A 115 -0.46 9.82 6.42
CA ARG A 115 -1.83 10.33 6.43
C ARG A 115 -1.90 11.82 6.10
N ALA A 116 -1.00 12.63 6.66
CA ALA A 116 -0.95 14.05 6.35
C ALA A 116 -0.57 14.29 4.88
N ASP A 117 0.46 13.58 4.40
CA ASP A 117 0.96 13.71 3.04
C ASP A 117 -0.15 13.39 2.04
N PHE A 118 -0.82 12.24 2.19
CA PHE A 118 -1.81 11.71 1.22
C PHE A 118 -3.26 11.98 1.63
N ARG A 119 -3.49 12.85 2.63
CA ARG A 119 -4.82 13.16 3.17
C ARG A 119 -5.65 11.91 3.50
N SER A 120 -4.98 10.85 3.95
CA SER A 120 -5.62 9.57 4.19
C SER A 120 -6.45 9.60 5.48
N PRO A 121 -7.69 9.09 5.45
CA PRO A 121 -8.55 9.06 6.63
C PRO A 121 -8.02 8.12 7.72
N ALA A 122 -7.33 7.04 7.36
CA ALA A 122 -6.95 5.98 8.29
C ALA A 122 -5.58 5.39 7.95
N GLY A 123 -4.85 5.00 9.00
CA GLY A 123 -3.64 4.20 8.89
C GLY A 123 -3.58 3.11 9.95
N ARG A 124 -2.82 2.06 9.66
CA ARG A 124 -2.63 0.91 10.53
C ARG A 124 -1.19 0.41 10.49
N ALA A 125 -0.77 -0.27 11.54
CA ALA A 125 0.53 -0.95 11.57
C ALA A 125 0.49 -2.23 12.40
N GLY A 126 1.39 -3.16 12.08
CA GLY A 126 1.55 -4.45 12.76
C GLY A 126 2.80 -5.19 12.26
N PHE A 127 3.20 -6.24 12.99
CA PHE A 127 4.27 -7.13 12.55
C PHE A 127 3.69 -8.20 11.63
N GLU A 128 4.40 -8.48 10.53
CA GLU A 128 3.96 -9.41 9.47
C GLU A 128 2.54 -9.07 8.95
N LEU A 129 2.17 -7.79 9.06
CA LEU A 129 0.84 -7.34 8.68
C LEU A 129 0.80 -7.25 7.16
N ALA A 130 -0.04 -8.08 6.55
CA ALA A 130 -0.26 -8.00 5.11
C ALA A 130 -0.97 -6.68 4.72
N PRO A 131 -0.70 -6.12 3.53
CA PRO A 131 -1.55 -5.08 2.98
C PRO A 131 -2.97 -5.65 2.80
N ALA A 132 -3.97 -4.82 3.11
CA ALA A 132 -5.37 -5.18 2.91
C ALA A 132 -5.74 -5.11 1.43
N HIS A 133 -6.36 -6.16 0.92
CA HIS A 133 -6.95 -6.22 -0.42
C HIS A 133 -8.41 -5.82 -0.45
N SER A 134 -9.00 -5.57 0.72
CA SER A 134 -10.39 -5.17 0.87
C SER A 134 -10.62 -4.30 2.09
N ARG A 135 -11.75 -3.61 2.13
CA ARG A 135 -12.18 -2.86 3.32
C ARG A 135 -12.42 -3.79 4.52
N GLU A 136 -12.92 -4.98 4.26
CA GLU A 136 -13.16 -6.00 5.29
C GLU A 136 -11.86 -6.44 5.96
N GLU A 137 -10.82 -6.73 5.17
CA GLU A 137 -9.48 -7.01 5.70
C GLU A 137 -8.89 -5.81 6.43
N TRP A 138 -9.17 -4.58 5.98
CA TRP A 138 -8.72 -3.38 6.68
C TRP A 138 -9.24 -3.34 8.14
N GLU A 139 -10.53 -3.62 8.31
CA GLU A 139 -11.21 -3.55 9.60
C GLU A 139 -10.93 -4.76 10.49
N ASN A 140 -10.87 -5.98 9.93
CA ASN A 140 -10.94 -7.22 10.71
C ASN A 140 -9.60 -7.96 10.90
N ASP A 141 -8.48 -7.43 10.41
CA ASP A 141 -7.18 -8.09 10.54
C ASP A 141 -6.66 -8.08 11.99
N GLY A 142 -6.46 -9.28 12.54
CA GLY A 142 -6.04 -9.50 13.93
C GLY A 142 -4.57 -9.21 14.21
N LEU A 143 -3.74 -8.98 13.18
CA LEU A 143 -2.33 -8.61 13.32
C LEU A 143 -2.14 -7.10 13.50
N VAL A 144 -3.21 -6.31 13.41
CA VAL A 144 -3.15 -4.86 13.60
C VAL A 144 -2.90 -4.51 15.06
N GLN A 145 -1.79 -3.83 15.32
CA GLN A 145 -1.39 -3.38 16.66
C GLN A 145 -1.65 -1.88 16.89
N ILE A 146 -1.63 -1.10 15.80
CA ILE A 146 -1.82 0.35 15.83
C ILE A 146 -2.90 0.71 14.82
N ARG A 147 -3.86 1.53 15.23
CA ARG A 147 -4.86 2.17 14.37
C ARG A 147 -4.86 3.67 14.63
N GLU A 148 -4.89 4.44 13.55
CA GLU A 148 -4.93 5.90 13.60
C GLU A 148 -5.96 6.41 12.59
N GLY A 149 -6.99 7.09 13.07
CA GLY A 149 -8.13 7.49 12.23
C GLY A 149 -9.08 6.33 11.90
N GLU A 150 -10.09 6.61 11.08
CA GLU A 150 -11.18 5.68 10.77
C GLU A 150 -11.62 5.85 9.32
N LEU A 151 -12.05 4.76 8.67
CA LEU A 151 -12.58 4.84 7.32
C LEU A 151 -13.98 5.47 7.34
N PRO A 152 -14.31 6.37 6.39
CA PRO A 152 -15.65 6.95 6.29
C PRO A 152 -16.69 5.86 6.08
N ARG A 153 -17.79 5.86 6.84
CA ARG A 153 -18.91 4.92 6.60
C ARG A 153 -19.43 5.10 5.18
N GLU A 154 -19.69 3.99 4.48
CA GLU A 154 -20.34 4.06 3.18
C GLU A 154 -21.73 4.66 3.39
N THR A 155 -22.02 5.75 2.68
CA THR A 155 -23.36 6.30 2.65
C THR A 155 -24.10 5.50 1.59
N LEU A 156 -25.02 4.63 2.04
CA LEU A 156 -25.91 3.84 1.19
C LEU A 156 -26.79 4.73 0.31
#